data_AF-A0A318UBF1-F1
#
_entry.id   AF-A0A318UBF1-F1
#
_cell.length_a   1.000
_cell.length_b   1.000
_cell.length_c   1.000
_cell.angle_alpha   90.00
_cell.angle_beta   90.00
_cell.angle_gamma   90.00
#
_symmetry.space_group_name_H-M   'P 1'
#
loop_
_entity.id
_entity.type
_entity.pdbx_description
1 polymer ?
#
loop_
_entity_poly.entity_id
_entity_poly.type
_entity_poly.pdbx_seq_one_letter_code
_entity_poly.pdbx_strand_id
1 'polypeptide(L)'
;MLFKKSIPQLLAEANESGEGTLKRSLTSFNLVALGVGAIIGAGLFSLTGIAAADNAGPAVILSFIIAAVGCGFAGLCYAEFASMIPVAGSAYTYSYATMGEFMAWIIGWDLVLEYALSAATVASSWSQYFSQFLLEFGIKFPDHLLHGPWEGGVVNLPAIIIVCLLSLLLMKGTKDSSFVNNILVIVKVAVVLIFIALGWGFINAANHHPFIPPNAGEEAVKAGTKGFLDFFTSPDFGRFGISGVLRGAGVVFFAFIGFDAVSTAAQEAKNPQKGMPVGIIGSLVVCTILYVLFAYVMTGLENYTKFAGDAKPVATAFAQTGYTFLNRFLMIAILAGYTSVILVMLLGQSRVFYSMSKDGLLPKIFSDLHKKNQTPWKTNLVFMVFVSIFTGFVPVSDLGHMVSIGTLFAFSLVCIGVLILRKTNPGLERPFRTPWVPLIPILGILVCVLMMASLPIVSWERLAIWMALGVVIYFAYSKKHSKIRNEHNAG
;
A
#
# COMPACT_ATOMS: atom_id res chain seq x y z
N MET A 1 -22.99 15.02 11.60
CA MET A 1 -22.16 13.84 11.27
C MET A 1 -22.18 13.57 9.77
N LEU A 2 -23.31 13.77 9.09
CA LEU A 2 -23.46 13.63 7.63
C LEU A 2 -23.17 14.93 6.85
N PHE A 3 -22.35 15.84 7.37
CA PHE A 3 -22.02 17.09 6.66
C PHE A 3 -21.13 16.73 5.46
N LYS A 4 -21.59 17.00 4.25
CA LYS A 4 -20.87 16.66 3.01
C LYS A 4 -20.19 17.89 2.44
N LYS A 5 -19.00 17.71 1.86
CA LYS A 5 -18.41 18.73 0.98
C LYS A 5 -19.21 18.75 -0.30
N SER A 6 -19.63 19.93 -0.74
CA SER A 6 -20.35 20.02 -2.02
C SER A 6 -19.37 19.72 -3.16
N ILE A 7 -19.82 18.94 -4.14
CA ILE A 7 -19.02 18.65 -5.34
C ILE A 7 -18.64 19.92 -6.11
N PRO A 8 -19.53 20.95 -6.25
CA PRO A 8 -19.15 22.22 -6.85
C PRO A 8 -17.98 22.93 -6.13
N GLN A 9 -17.95 22.92 -4.78
CA GLN A 9 -16.81 23.48 -4.03
C GLN A 9 -15.52 22.71 -4.30
N LEU A 10 -15.57 21.38 -4.31
CA LEU A 10 -14.41 20.55 -4.65
C LEU A 10 -13.93 20.80 -6.08
N LEU A 11 -14.84 20.99 -7.03
CA LEU A 11 -14.49 21.34 -8.41
C LEU A 11 -13.90 22.74 -8.52
N ALA A 12 -14.34 23.70 -7.69
CA ALA A 12 -13.72 25.01 -7.60
C ALA A 12 -12.28 24.89 -7.08
N GLU A 13 -12.06 24.16 -5.99
CA GLU A 13 -10.72 23.85 -5.45
C GLU A 13 -9.83 23.14 -6.48
N ALA A 14 -10.39 22.25 -7.32
CA ALA A 14 -9.66 21.57 -8.39
C ALA A 14 -9.24 22.49 -9.55
N ASN A 15 -9.97 23.57 -9.76
CA ASN A 15 -9.81 24.49 -10.88
C ASN A 15 -9.08 25.79 -10.50
N GLU A 16 -8.71 25.97 -9.23
CA GLU A 16 -7.81 27.04 -8.82
C GLU A 16 -6.50 26.95 -9.64
N SER A 17 -6.14 28.06 -10.29
CA SER A 17 -4.92 28.19 -11.09
C SER A 17 -4.24 29.55 -10.83
N GLY A 18 -2.91 29.56 -10.75
CA GLY A 18 -2.11 30.74 -10.36
C GLY A 18 -0.92 30.43 -9.45
N GLU A 19 -0.28 31.47 -8.89
CA GLU A 19 0.80 31.32 -7.90
C GLU A 19 0.29 30.56 -6.66
N GLY A 20 0.94 29.44 -6.31
CA GLY A 20 0.53 28.57 -5.21
C GLY A 20 -0.33 27.35 -5.60
N THR A 21 -0.58 27.12 -6.89
CA THR A 21 -1.35 25.96 -7.41
C THR A 21 -0.48 24.98 -8.20
N LEU A 22 -0.93 23.73 -8.35
CA LEU A 22 -0.16 22.66 -9.01
C LEU A 22 -0.21 22.79 -10.54
N LYS A 23 0.94 22.62 -11.21
CA LYS A 23 1.03 22.68 -12.67
C LYS A 23 0.52 21.39 -13.31
N ARG A 24 -0.53 21.49 -14.15
CA ARG A 24 -1.04 20.37 -14.97
C ARG A 24 0.00 19.96 -16.03
N SER A 25 0.79 18.94 -15.72
CA SER A 25 1.94 18.51 -16.53
C SER A 25 1.94 17.01 -16.85
N LEU A 26 1.20 16.20 -16.09
CA LEU A 26 1.22 14.74 -16.20
C LEU A 26 0.29 14.25 -17.32
N THR A 27 0.85 13.48 -18.24
CA THR A 27 0.10 12.73 -19.27
C THR A 27 -0.44 11.41 -18.69
N SER A 28 -1.35 10.73 -19.38
CA SER A 28 -1.82 9.40 -18.97
C SER A 28 -0.68 8.40 -18.80
N PHE A 29 0.35 8.45 -19.66
CA PHE A 29 1.54 7.62 -19.53
C PHE A 29 2.32 7.93 -18.23
N ASN A 30 2.49 9.22 -17.90
CA ASN A 30 3.14 9.61 -16.66
C ASN A 30 2.35 9.16 -15.43
N LEU A 31 1.01 9.15 -15.51
CA LEU A 31 0.15 8.65 -14.44
C LEU A 31 0.28 7.12 -14.27
N VAL A 32 0.37 6.36 -15.36
CA VAL A 32 0.66 4.91 -15.29
C VAL A 32 2.03 4.68 -14.67
N ALA A 33 3.07 5.40 -15.10
CA ALA A 33 4.41 5.29 -14.54
C ALA A 33 4.43 5.64 -13.03
N LEU A 34 3.70 6.68 -12.62
CA LEU A 34 3.55 7.05 -11.21
C LEU A 34 2.91 5.90 -10.41
N GLY A 35 1.82 5.31 -10.91
CA GLY A 35 1.18 4.17 -10.29
C GLY A 35 2.11 2.96 -10.17
N VAL A 36 2.77 2.56 -11.27
CA VAL A 36 3.74 1.45 -11.27
C VAL A 36 4.88 1.71 -10.28
N GLY A 37 5.36 2.95 -10.21
CA GLY A 37 6.41 3.37 -9.29
C GLY A 37 6.04 3.30 -7.80
N ALA A 38 4.77 3.52 -7.50
CA ALA A 38 4.21 3.45 -6.15
C ALA A 38 3.91 2.00 -5.74
N ILE A 39 3.41 1.19 -6.67
CA ILE A 39 3.03 -0.22 -6.46
C ILE A 39 4.28 -1.10 -6.30
N ILE A 40 5.28 -0.99 -7.20
CA ILE A 40 6.50 -1.83 -7.14
C ILE A 40 7.39 -1.42 -5.94
N GLY A 41 7.43 -2.29 -4.93
CA GLY A 41 8.21 -2.10 -3.71
C GLY A 41 8.41 -3.38 -2.90
N ALA A 42 8.43 -3.25 -1.57
CA ALA A 42 8.70 -4.35 -0.64
C ALA A 42 7.70 -5.50 -0.75
N GLY A 43 6.47 -5.23 -1.19
CA GLY A 43 5.48 -6.27 -1.44
C GLY A 43 5.95 -7.30 -2.47
N LEU A 44 6.54 -6.85 -3.59
CA LEU A 44 7.06 -7.74 -4.61
C LEU A 44 8.39 -8.39 -4.17
N PHE A 45 9.33 -7.59 -3.67
CA PHE A 45 10.70 -8.05 -3.46
C PHE A 45 10.94 -8.75 -2.11
N SER A 46 10.13 -8.51 -1.08
CA SER A 46 10.29 -9.19 0.23
C SER A 46 9.09 -10.08 0.54
N LEU A 47 7.87 -9.53 0.50
CA LEU A 47 6.68 -10.25 0.97
C LEU A 47 6.29 -11.42 0.07
N THR A 48 6.66 -11.43 -1.22
CA THR A 48 6.46 -12.60 -2.09
C THR A 48 7.12 -13.85 -1.52
N GLY A 49 8.34 -13.73 -0.98
CA GLY A 49 9.06 -14.87 -0.39
C GLY A 49 8.41 -15.37 0.88
N ILE A 50 8.01 -14.44 1.75
CA ILE A 50 7.28 -14.74 2.99
C ILE A 50 5.95 -15.45 2.66
N ALA A 51 5.17 -14.90 1.73
CA ALA A 51 3.88 -15.49 1.34
C ALA A 51 4.05 -16.85 0.65
N ALA A 52 5.12 -17.05 -0.14
CA ALA A 52 5.43 -18.35 -0.72
C ALA A 52 5.85 -19.37 0.36
N ALA A 53 6.72 -19.00 1.28
CA ALA A 53 7.22 -19.88 2.33
C ALA A 53 6.15 -20.26 3.36
N ASP A 54 5.39 -19.28 3.84
CA ASP A 54 4.54 -19.43 5.03
C ASP A 54 3.06 -19.67 4.69
N ASN A 55 2.62 -19.35 3.47
CA ASN A 55 1.20 -19.36 3.12
C ASN A 55 0.84 -20.17 1.88
N ALA A 56 1.46 -19.93 0.71
CA ALA A 56 0.88 -20.41 -0.55
C ALA A 56 1.79 -21.38 -1.34
N GLY A 57 3.07 -21.49 -1.01
CA GLY A 57 4.03 -22.22 -1.84
C GLY A 57 4.12 -21.63 -3.26
N PRO A 58 4.33 -22.46 -4.29
CA PRO A 58 4.30 -22.03 -5.70
C PRO A 58 2.96 -21.39 -6.11
N ALA A 59 1.85 -21.75 -5.44
CA ALA A 59 0.54 -21.15 -5.66
C ALA A 59 0.40 -19.70 -5.15
N VAL A 60 1.47 -19.06 -4.68
CA VAL A 60 1.52 -17.61 -4.44
C VAL A 60 1.13 -16.82 -5.71
N ILE A 61 1.26 -17.41 -6.90
CA ILE A 61 0.76 -16.84 -8.16
C ILE A 61 -0.77 -16.64 -8.11
N LEU A 62 -1.51 -17.64 -7.62
CA LEU A 62 -2.96 -17.53 -7.45
C LEU A 62 -3.31 -16.47 -6.40
N SER A 63 -2.47 -16.34 -5.37
CA SER A 63 -2.61 -15.30 -4.36
C SER A 63 -2.52 -13.90 -4.97
N PHE A 64 -1.55 -13.66 -5.86
CA PHE A 64 -1.42 -12.42 -6.62
C PHE A 64 -2.62 -12.16 -7.54
N ILE A 65 -3.15 -13.18 -8.21
CA ILE A 65 -4.32 -13.03 -9.07
C ILE A 65 -5.56 -12.64 -8.26
N ILE A 66 -5.80 -13.30 -7.12
CA ILE A 66 -6.94 -12.99 -6.24
C ILE A 66 -6.83 -11.55 -5.71
N ALA A 67 -5.64 -11.16 -5.23
CA ALA A 67 -5.39 -9.80 -4.77
C ALA A 67 -5.59 -8.77 -5.90
N ALA A 68 -5.07 -9.04 -7.11
CA ALA A 68 -5.24 -8.18 -8.27
C ALA A 68 -6.72 -8.00 -8.68
N VAL A 69 -7.53 -9.05 -8.59
CA VAL A 69 -8.97 -8.97 -8.88
C VAL A 69 -9.67 -8.07 -7.85
N GLY A 70 -9.37 -8.23 -6.55
CA GLY A 70 -9.88 -7.35 -5.50
C GLY A 70 -9.49 -5.88 -5.73
N CYS A 71 -8.22 -5.63 -6.01
CA CYS A 71 -7.71 -4.31 -6.36
C CYS A 71 -8.31 -3.77 -7.65
N GLY A 72 -8.61 -4.62 -8.63
CA GLY A 72 -9.26 -4.23 -9.88
C GLY A 72 -10.68 -3.71 -9.67
N PHE A 73 -11.49 -4.39 -8.86
CA PHE A 73 -12.84 -3.93 -8.51
C PHE A 73 -12.81 -2.60 -7.76
N ALA A 74 -11.92 -2.46 -6.77
CA ALA A 74 -11.73 -1.20 -6.05
C ALA A 74 -11.19 -0.11 -6.98
N GLY A 75 -10.20 -0.43 -7.82
CA GLY A 75 -9.57 0.48 -8.79
C GLY A 75 -10.55 1.06 -9.80
N LEU A 76 -11.54 0.27 -10.25
CA LEU A 76 -12.64 0.77 -11.08
C LEU A 76 -13.53 1.79 -10.34
N CYS A 77 -13.72 1.63 -9.03
CA CYS A 77 -14.45 2.59 -8.19
C CYS A 77 -13.64 3.88 -7.97
N TYR A 78 -12.33 3.75 -7.70
CA TYR A 78 -11.40 4.88 -7.62
C TYR A 78 -11.33 5.66 -8.94
N ALA A 79 -11.32 4.97 -10.09
CA ALA A 79 -11.30 5.58 -11.41
C ALA A 79 -12.56 6.44 -11.67
N GLU A 80 -13.75 5.96 -11.25
CA GLU A 80 -14.98 6.77 -11.33
C GLU A 80 -14.84 8.04 -10.49
N PHE A 81 -14.47 7.92 -9.22
CA PHE A 81 -14.28 9.09 -8.35
C PHE A 81 -13.23 10.06 -8.83
N ALA A 82 -12.04 9.58 -9.20
CA ALA A 82 -10.93 10.42 -9.64
C ALA A 82 -11.24 11.16 -10.94
N SER A 83 -12.06 10.56 -11.82
CA SER A 83 -12.52 11.22 -13.04
C SER A 83 -13.59 12.29 -12.79
N MET A 84 -14.41 12.12 -11.74
CA MET A 84 -15.50 13.03 -11.38
C MET A 84 -15.04 14.19 -10.49
N ILE A 85 -14.15 13.90 -9.53
CA ILE A 85 -13.68 14.84 -8.50
C ILE A 85 -12.14 14.88 -8.56
N PRO A 86 -11.56 15.61 -9.53
CA PRO A 86 -10.11 15.64 -9.76
C PRO A 86 -9.38 16.54 -8.75
N VAL A 87 -9.64 16.32 -7.46
CA VAL A 87 -9.00 16.99 -6.32
C VAL A 87 -7.96 16.10 -5.68
N ALA A 88 -6.90 16.70 -5.14
CA ALA A 88 -5.95 15.97 -4.30
C ALA A 88 -6.64 15.59 -2.97
N GLY A 89 -6.65 14.31 -2.63
CA GLY A 89 -7.18 13.82 -1.35
C GLY A 89 -7.70 12.39 -1.33
N SER A 90 -7.70 11.68 -2.47
CA SER A 90 -8.00 10.24 -2.55
C SER A 90 -9.31 9.87 -1.82
N ALA A 91 -9.36 8.70 -1.17
CA ALA A 91 -10.53 8.16 -0.50
C ALA A 91 -11.11 9.07 0.59
N TYR A 92 -10.30 9.90 1.27
CA TYR A 92 -10.77 10.86 2.25
C TYR A 92 -11.77 11.85 1.63
N THR A 93 -11.37 12.49 0.52
CA THR A 93 -12.21 13.51 -0.14
C THR A 93 -13.44 12.88 -0.79
N TYR A 94 -13.32 11.70 -1.39
CA TYR A 94 -14.45 10.98 -1.97
C TYR A 94 -15.51 10.63 -0.93
N SER A 95 -15.07 10.25 0.26
CA SER A 95 -15.95 9.89 1.37
C SER A 95 -16.59 11.12 2.01
N TYR A 96 -15.89 12.24 2.05
CA TYR A 96 -16.46 13.53 2.47
C TYR A 96 -17.59 13.95 1.52
N ALA A 97 -17.41 13.77 0.21
CA ALA A 97 -18.42 14.11 -0.79
C ALA A 97 -19.64 13.16 -0.76
N THR A 98 -19.45 11.89 -0.41
CA THR A 98 -20.50 10.85 -0.53
C THR A 98 -21.19 10.49 0.78
N MET A 99 -20.40 10.21 1.83
CA MET A 99 -20.86 9.70 3.12
C MET A 99 -20.86 10.76 4.22
N GLY A 100 -20.10 11.83 4.04
CA GLY A 100 -20.02 12.97 4.96
C GLY A 100 -18.89 12.87 5.98
N GLU A 101 -18.80 13.92 6.80
CA GLU A 101 -17.67 14.21 7.69
C GLU A 101 -17.22 13.05 8.57
N PHE A 102 -18.14 12.32 9.21
CA PHE A 102 -17.75 11.24 10.12
C PHE A 102 -17.04 10.09 9.39
N MET A 103 -17.59 9.65 8.25
CA MET A 103 -16.96 8.58 7.46
C MET A 103 -15.68 9.07 6.78
N ALA A 104 -15.63 10.34 6.37
CA ALA A 104 -14.40 10.96 5.88
C ALA A 104 -13.32 10.97 6.97
N TRP A 105 -13.66 11.32 8.21
CA TRP A 105 -12.72 11.25 9.33
C TRP A 105 -12.21 9.83 9.57
N ILE A 106 -13.11 8.84 9.61
CA ILE A 106 -12.74 7.43 9.82
C ILE A 106 -11.74 6.97 8.76
N ILE A 107 -11.99 7.26 7.49
CA ILE A 107 -11.08 6.90 6.40
C ILE A 107 -9.80 7.72 6.47
N GLY A 108 -9.89 9.02 6.71
CA GLY A 108 -8.72 9.89 6.85
C GLY A 108 -7.79 9.39 7.96
N TRP A 109 -8.36 8.99 9.11
CA TRP A 109 -7.68 8.41 10.27
C TRP A 109 -7.05 7.04 9.98
N ASP A 110 -7.70 6.22 9.17
CA ASP A 110 -7.19 4.92 8.73
C ASP A 110 -6.02 5.06 7.75
N LEU A 111 -6.16 5.92 6.73
CA LEU A 111 -5.11 6.23 5.74
C LEU A 111 -3.81 6.74 6.40
N VAL A 112 -3.91 7.40 7.55
CA VAL A 112 -2.74 7.81 8.35
C VAL A 112 -1.86 6.63 8.70
N LEU A 113 -2.51 5.63 9.28
CA LEU A 113 -1.86 4.45 9.81
C LEU A 113 -1.35 3.64 8.63
N GLU A 114 -2.15 3.53 7.57
CA GLU A 114 -1.75 2.89 6.32
C GLU A 114 -0.42 3.46 5.78
N TYR A 115 -0.32 4.76 5.52
CA TYR A 115 0.91 5.33 4.95
C TYR A 115 2.09 5.24 5.91
N ALA A 116 1.87 5.48 7.21
CA ALA A 116 2.92 5.40 8.24
C ALA A 116 3.48 3.98 8.37
N LEU A 117 2.59 3.00 8.47
CA LEU A 117 2.97 1.60 8.59
C LEU A 117 3.52 1.07 7.27
N SER A 118 3.06 1.57 6.11
CA SER A 118 3.65 1.25 4.81
C SER A 118 5.10 1.70 4.73
N ALA A 119 5.39 2.93 5.15
CA ALA A 119 6.75 3.43 5.25
C ALA A 119 7.60 2.56 6.19
N ALA A 120 7.04 2.13 7.33
CA ALA A 120 7.71 1.24 8.27
C ALA A 120 7.99 -0.15 7.66
N THR A 121 7.01 -0.80 7.00
CA THR A 121 7.17 -2.11 6.35
C THR A 121 8.29 -2.07 5.31
N VAL A 122 8.32 -1.04 4.47
CA VAL A 122 9.34 -0.89 3.43
C VAL A 122 10.70 -0.58 4.03
N ALA A 123 10.78 0.24 5.08
CA ALA A 123 12.03 0.54 5.78
C ALA A 123 12.62 -0.69 6.48
N SER A 124 11.79 -1.52 7.11
CA SER A 124 12.22 -2.79 7.70
C SER A 124 12.74 -3.76 6.63
N SER A 125 12.07 -3.82 5.48
CA SER A 125 12.53 -4.60 4.31
C SER A 125 13.84 -4.06 3.73
N TRP A 126 14.01 -2.73 3.70
CA TRP A 126 15.24 -2.07 3.30
C TRP A 126 16.40 -2.41 4.22
N SER A 127 16.18 -2.42 5.53
CA SER A 127 17.20 -2.80 6.52
C SER A 127 17.72 -4.22 6.30
N GLN A 128 16.81 -5.17 6.04
CA GLN A 128 17.15 -6.57 5.77
C GLN A 128 18.03 -6.71 4.51
N TYR A 129 17.63 -6.09 3.40
CA TYR A 129 18.44 -6.07 2.17
C TYR A 129 19.76 -5.33 2.35
N PHE A 130 19.78 -4.25 3.13
CA PHE A 130 20.97 -3.45 3.37
C PHE A 130 22.01 -4.23 4.18
N SER A 131 21.58 -4.95 5.21
CA SER A 131 22.44 -5.85 5.99
C SER A 131 23.06 -6.92 5.09
N GLN A 132 22.25 -7.54 4.23
CA GLN A 132 22.73 -8.56 3.30
C GLN A 132 23.70 -8.01 2.25
N PHE A 133 23.49 -6.77 1.80
CA PHE A 133 24.42 -6.08 0.92
C PHE A 133 25.76 -5.79 1.62
N LEU A 134 25.73 -5.34 2.89
CA LEU A 134 26.94 -5.12 3.68
C LEU A 134 27.76 -6.40 3.90
N LEU A 135 27.08 -7.54 4.05
CA LEU A 135 27.74 -8.85 4.16
C LEU A 135 28.59 -9.18 2.92
N GLU A 136 28.24 -8.70 1.72
CA GLU A 136 29.07 -8.88 0.52
C GLU A 136 30.42 -8.16 0.60
N PHE A 137 30.52 -7.14 1.44
CA PHE A 137 31.77 -6.41 1.73
C PHE A 137 32.46 -6.90 3.01
N GLY A 138 31.98 -8.02 3.59
CA GLY A 138 32.51 -8.58 4.84
C GLY A 138 32.08 -7.82 6.10
N ILE A 139 31.16 -6.85 5.98
CA ILE A 139 30.66 -6.06 7.12
C ILE A 139 29.46 -6.80 7.71
N LYS A 140 29.64 -7.42 8.87
CA LYS A 140 28.55 -8.06 9.62
C LYS A 140 27.89 -7.03 10.53
N PHE A 141 26.63 -6.71 10.25
CA PHE A 141 25.86 -5.86 11.15
C PHE A 141 25.38 -6.70 12.36
N PRO A 142 25.42 -6.18 13.60
CA PRO A 142 25.01 -6.97 14.76
C PRO A 142 23.53 -7.34 14.70
N ASP A 143 23.20 -8.63 14.84
CA ASP A 143 21.82 -9.13 14.71
C ASP A 143 20.84 -8.46 15.68
N HIS A 144 21.30 -8.14 16.89
CA HIS A 144 20.49 -7.43 17.90
C HIS A 144 20.11 -5.99 17.48
N LEU A 145 20.77 -5.41 16.48
CA LEU A 145 20.45 -4.10 15.90
C LEU A 145 19.75 -4.19 14.53
N LEU A 146 19.48 -5.39 14.03
CA LEU A 146 18.72 -5.63 12.79
C LEU A 146 17.25 -5.94 13.05
N HIS A 147 16.96 -6.50 14.23
CA HIS A 147 15.68 -7.05 14.57
C HIS A 147 15.08 -6.37 15.79
N GLY A 148 13.75 -6.26 15.80
CA GLY A 148 13.02 -5.80 16.98
C GLY A 148 12.99 -6.86 18.10
N PRO A 149 12.49 -6.51 19.30
CA PRO A 149 12.42 -7.43 20.44
C PRO A 149 11.57 -8.67 20.18
N TRP A 150 10.55 -8.55 19.33
CA TRP A 150 9.67 -9.68 18.95
C TRP A 150 10.34 -10.66 17.98
N GLU A 151 11.47 -10.29 17.38
CA GLU A 151 12.26 -11.12 16.46
C GLU A 151 13.59 -11.57 17.11
N GLY A 152 13.75 -11.38 18.43
CA GLY A 152 14.96 -11.77 19.16
C GLY A 152 16.10 -10.74 19.14
N GLY A 153 15.85 -9.54 18.59
CA GLY A 153 16.78 -8.41 18.64
C GLY A 153 16.42 -7.39 19.73
N VAL A 154 16.98 -6.18 19.62
CA VAL A 154 16.67 -5.05 20.51
C VAL A 154 15.92 -3.97 19.74
N VAL A 155 16.40 -3.61 18.54
CA VAL A 155 15.83 -2.58 17.69
C VAL A 155 16.35 -2.71 16.26
N ASN A 156 15.52 -2.49 15.25
CA ASN A 156 15.94 -2.40 13.85
C ASN A 156 16.54 -1.00 13.55
N LEU A 157 17.82 -0.83 13.85
CA LEU A 157 18.50 0.46 13.76
C LEU A 157 18.66 0.98 12.33
N PRO A 158 19.04 0.19 11.31
CA PRO A 158 19.14 0.70 9.95
C PRO A 158 17.81 1.19 9.39
N ALA A 159 16.69 0.55 9.76
CA ALA A 159 15.36 0.98 9.36
C ALA A 159 14.99 2.35 9.97
N ILE A 160 15.30 2.58 11.24
CA ILE A 160 15.13 3.88 11.90
C ILE A 160 15.98 4.95 11.20
N ILE A 161 17.24 4.63 10.90
CA ILE A 161 18.17 5.58 10.27
C ILE A 161 17.63 6.03 8.91
N ILE A 162 17.20 5.10 8.04
CA ILE A 162 16.71 5.47 6.72
C ILE A 162 15.42 6.30 6.80
N VAL A 163 14.51 5.99 7.72
CA VAL A 163 13.29 6.79 7.97
C VAL A 163 13.64 8.21 8.42
N CYS A 164 14.57 8.35 9.37
CA CYS A 164 15.05 9.65 9.84
C CYS A 164 15.70 10.46 8.71
N LEU A 165 16.61 9.85 7.94
CA LEU A 165 17.29 10.51 6.83
C LEU A 165 16.31 11.02 5.77
N LEU A 166 15.35 10.19 5.37
CA LEU A 166 14.35 10.57 4.38
C LEU A 166 13.37 11.62 4.93
N SER A 167 12.99 11.53 6.20
CA SER A 167 12.15 12.54 6.85
C SER A 167 12.85 13.90 6.90
N LEU A 168 14.13 13.95 7.25
CA LEU A 168 14.93 15.18 7.25
C LEU A 168 15.06 15.77 5.84
N LEU A 169 15.24 14.91 4.83
CA LEU A 169 15.25 15.32 3.42
C LEU A 169 13.90 15.95 3.01
N LEU A 170 12.77 15.36 3.42
CA LEU A 170 11.44 15.92 3.17
C LEU A 170 11.19 17.25 3.89
N MET A 171 11.73 17.42 5.10
CA MET A 171 11.64 18.69 5.83
C MET A 171 12.43 19.80 5.13
N LYS A 172 13.63 19.49 4.61
CA LYS A 172 14.45 20.42 3.81
C LYS A 172 13.77 20.80 2.49
N GLY A 173 12.94 19.92 1.94
CA GLY A 173 12.17 20.12 0.73
C GLY A 173 12.87 19.59 -0.52
N THR A 174 12.08 18.94 -1.37
CA THR A 174 12.54 18.27 -2.59
C THR A 174 12.11 19.09 -3.81
N LYS A 175 12.81 20.20 -4.06
CA LYS A 175 12.43 21.14 -5.15
C LYS A 175 12.55 20.54 -6.56
N ASP A 176 13.26 19.43 -6.75
CA ASP A 176 13.49 18.80 -8.07
C ASP A 176 13.17 17.29 -8.09
N SER A 177 12.01 16.89 -7.58
CA SER A 177 11.74 15.46 -7.31
C SER A 177 11.18 14.65 -8.50
N SER A 178 10.58 15.27 -9.52
CA SER A 178 9.84 14.51 -10.55
C SER A 178 10.75 13.73 -11.51
N PHE A 179 11.89 14.31 -11.91
CA PHE A 179 12.87 13.63 -12.76
C PHE A 179 13.52 12.43 -12.05
N VAL A 180 13.97 12.64 -10.82
CA VAL A 180 14.57 11.59 -9.98
C VAL A 180 13.58 10.46 -9.75
N ASN A 181 12.31 10.79 -9.47
CA ASN A 181 11.26 9.79 -9.30
C ASN A 181 11.06 8.95 -10.58
N ASN A 182 11.00 9.58 -11.75
CA ASN A 182 10.84 8.86 -13.02
C ASN A 182 12.00 7.90 -13.28
N ILE A 183 13.25 8.31 -13.01
CA ILE A 183 14.41 7.42 -13.11
C ILE A 183 14.26 6.23 -12.19
N LEU A 184 13.87 6.46 -10.92
CA LEU A 184 13.70 5.40 -9.94
C LEU A 184 12.63 4.39 -10.37
N VAL A 185 11.52 4.83 -10.96
CA VAL A 185 10.51 3.92 -11.53
C VAL A 185 11.08 3.08 -12.67
N ILE A 186 11.78 3.70 -13.61
CA ILE A 186 12.38 2.99 -14.76
C ILE A 186 13.35 1.92 -14.26
N VAL A 187 14.22 2.26 -13.30
CA VAL A 187 15.16 1.31 -12.70
C VAL A 187 14.43 0.14 -12.03
N LYS A 188 13.38 0.40 -11.24
CA LYS A 188 12.59 -0.66 -10.59
C LYS A 188 11.96 -1.61 -11.61
N VAL A 189 11.33 -1.07 -12.65
CA VAL A 189 10.68 -1.89 -13.68
C VAL A 189 11.73 -2.70 -14.46
N ALA A 190 12.86 -2.08 -14.80
CA ALA A 190 13.96 -2.77 -15.49
C ALA A 190 14.50 -3.95 -14.67
N VAL A 191 14.69 -3.78 -13.36
CA VAL A 191 15.12 -4.84 -12.43
C VAL A 191 14.16 -6.02 -12.47
N VAL A 192 12.85 -5.76 -12.40
CA VAL A 192 11.82 -6.81 -12.44
C VAL A 192 11.87 -7.55 -13.77
N LEU A 193 11.94 -6.82 -14.89
CA LEU A 193 12.01 -7.42 -16.23
C LEU A 193 13.28 -8.25 -16.43
N ILE A 194 14.44 -7.77 -15.96
CA ILE A 194 15.72 -8.49 -16.02
C ILE A 194 15.64 -9.77 -15.19
N PHE A 195 15.11 -9.70 -13.97
CA PHE A 195 14.92 -10.87 -13.12
C PHE A 195 14.04 -11.92 -13.81
N ILE A 196 12.90 -11.50 -14.38
CA ILE A 196 11.98 -12.40 -15.09
C ILE A 196 12.67 -13.02 -16.31
N ALA A 197 13.25 -12.20 -17.18
CA ALA A 197 13.80 -12.65 -18.46
C ALA A 197 14.99 -13.60 -18.28
N LEU A 198 15.92 -13.28 -17.37
CA LEU A 198 17.11 -14.10 -17.14
C LEU A 198 16.80 -15.29 -16.24
N GLY A 199 15.94 -15.13 -15.24
CA GLY A 199 15.51 -16.23 -14.37
C GLY A 199 14.72 -17.30 -15.10
N TRP A 200 14.00 -16.94 -16.17
CA TRP A 200 13.15 -17.89 -16.92
C TRP A 200 13.91 -19.12 -17.42
N GLY A 201 15.14 -18.96 -17.89
CA GLY A 201 15.97 -20.05 -18.41
C GLY A 201 16.49 -21.04 -17.35
N PHE A 202 16.40 -20.68 -16.07
CA PHE A 202 16.93 -21.46 -14.95
C PHE A 202 15.81 -22.03 -14.06
N ILE A 203 14.55 -21.92 -14.47
CA ILE A 203 13.42 -22.48 -13.73
C ILE A 203 13.55 -24.00 -13.65
N ASN A 204 13.55 -24.52 -12.42
CA ASN A 204 13.43 -25.95 -12.17
C ASN A 204 11.97 -26.30 -11.89
N ALA A 205 11.34 -27.02 -12.81
CA ALA A 205 9.94 -27.43 -12.68
C ALA A 205 9.64 -28.23 -11.40
N ALA A 206 10.64 -28.91 -10.83
CA ALA A 206 10.48 -29.62 -9.56
C ALA A 206 10.12 -28.68 -8.40
N ASN A 207 10.55 -27.41 -8.44
CA ASN A 207 10.22 -26.43 -7.40
C ASN A 207 8.74 -26.00 -7.42
N HIS A 208 8.05 -26.21 -8.55
CA HIS A 208 6.61 -25.98 -8.66
C HIS A 208 5.77 -27.20 -8.27
N HIS A 209 6.39 -28.30 -7.82
CA HIS A 209 5.69 -29.49 -7.35
C HIS A 209 5.93 -29.73 -5.85
N PRO A 210 4.88 -29.86 -5.03
CA PRO A 210 3.46 -29.63 -5.34
C PRO A 210 3.15 -28.14 -5.55
N PHE A 211 2.30 -27.83 -6.54
CA PHE A 211 1.97 -26.44 -6.88
C PHE A 211 1.19 -25.74 -5.76
N ILE A 212 0.17 -26.43 -5.24
CA ILE A 212 -0.50 -26.08 -3.99
C ILE A 212 -0.02 -27.11 -2.97
N PRO A 213 0.87 -26.76 -2.02
CA PRO A 213 1.28 -27.69 -0.99
C PRO A 213 0.07 -28.10 -0.13
N PRO A 214 0.02 -29.35 0.36
CA PRO A 214 -1.10 -29.84 1.16
C PRO A 214 -1.19 -29.11 2.51
N ASN A 215 -2.41 -28.94 3.00
CA ASN A 215 -2.72 -28.37 4.31
C ASN A 215 -3.32 -29.47 5.20
N ALA A 216 -2.64 -29.79 6.30
CA ALA A 216 -3.06 -30.85 7.22
C ALA A 216 -4.45 -30.61 7.82
N GLY A 217 -4.81 -29.35 8.10
CA GLY A 217 -6.13 -28.96 8.59
C GLY A 217 -7.24 -29.15 7.55
N GLU A 218 -6.99 -28.80 6.28
CA GLU A 218 -7.95 -29.03 5.19
C GLU A 218 -8.15 -30.53 4.93
N GLU A 219 -7.08 -31.32 5.01
CA GLU A 219 -7.16 -32.79 4.90
C GLU A 219 -7.92 -33.40 6.08
N ALA A 220 -7.73 -32.91 7.31
CA ALA A 220 -8.47 -33.35 8.48
C ALA A 220 -9.97 -33.02 8.38
N VAL A 221 -10.33 -31.83 7.86
CA VAL A 221 -11.74 -31.48 7.60
C VAL A 221 -12.35 -32.40 6.53
N LYS A 222 -11.61 -32.67 5.44
CA LYS A 222 -12.06 -33.60 4.39
C LYS A 222 -12.21 -35.03 4.91
N ALA A 223 -11.35 -35.46 5.81
CA ALA A 223 -11.41 -36.77 6.46
C ALA A 223 -12.49 -36.88 7.55
N GLY A 224 -13.17 -35.78 7.89
CA GLY A 224 -14.20 -35.73 8.93
C GLY A 224 -13.65 -35.82 10.36
N THR A 225 -12.33 -35.70 10.55
CA THR A 225 -11.68 -35.76 11.87
C THR A 225 -11.61 -34.41 12.58
N LYS A 226 -11.91 -33.31 11.87
CA LYS A 226 -11.95 -31.94 12.39
C LYS A 226 -13.18 -31.20 11.87
N GLY A 227 -13.86 -30.44 12.73
CA GLY A 227 -14.98 -29.60 12.32
C GLY A 227 -14.54 -28.45 11.42
N PHE A 228 -15.41 -28.00 10.50
CA PHE A 228 -15.13 -26.86 9.62
C PHE A 228 -14.86 -25.58 10.43
N LEU A 229 -15.64 -25.32 11.48
CA LEU A 229 -15.44 -24.15 12.35
C LEU A 229 -14.12 -24.25 13.14
N ASP A 230 -13.77 -25.45 13.63
CA ASP A 230 -12.52 -25.68 14.36
C ASP A 230 -11.30 -25.45 13.47
N PHE A 231 -11.42 -25.71 12.16
CA PHE A 231 -10.37 -25.42 11.19
C PHE A 231 -10.10 -23.92 11.08
N PHE A 232 -11.12 -23.06 11.01
CA PHE A 232 -10.93 -21.60 10.91
C PHE A 232 -10.14 -21.02 12.09
N THR A 233 -10.31 -21.58 13.28
CA THR A 233 -9.60 -21.14 14.49
C THR A 233 -8.28 -21.85 14.72
N SER A 234 -7.93 -22.82 13.87
CA SER A 234 -6.74 -23.63 14.06
C SER A 234 -5.47 -22.97 13.48
N PRO A 235 -4.28 -23.32 13.99
CA PRO A 235 -3.01 -22.83 13.44
C PRO A 235 -2.74 -23.28 11.99
N ASP A 236 -3.49 -24.28 11.50
CA ASP A 236 -3.40 -24.77 10.12
C ASP A 236 -4.08 -23.82 9.12
N PHE A 237 -5.00 -22.96 9.58
CA PHE A 237 -5.68 -22.01 8.71
C PHE A 237 -4.70 -20.97 8.16
N GLY A 238 -4.65 -20.84 6.84
CA GLY A 238 -3.73 -19.91 6.18
C GLY A 238 -2.31 -20.45 5.97
N ARG A 239 -2.06 -21.74 6.25
CA ARG A 239 -0.80 -22.43 5.95
C ARG A 239 -0.97 -23.46 4.83
N PHE A 240 -0.61 -23.09 3.60
CA PHE A 240 -0.80 -23.90 2.39
C PHE A 240 -2.27 -24.29 2.14
N GLY A 241 -2.53 -25.08 1.09
CA GLY A 241 -3.90 -25.37 0.66
C GLY A 241 -4.64 -24.12 0.14
N ILE A 242 -5.97 -24.21 0.04
CA ILE A 242 -6.80 -23.11 -0.46
C ILE A 242 -6.86 -21.95 0.54
N SER A 243 -6.94 -22.26 1.83
CA SER A 243 -6.88 -21.28 2.91
C SER A 243 -5.56 -20.52 2.92
N GLY A 244 -4.44 -21.21 2.65
CA GLY A 244 -3.11 -20.63 2.49
C GLY A 244 -3.00 -19.71 1.28
N VAL A 245 -3.62 -20.07 0.15
CA VAL A 245 -3.72 -19.18 -1.02
C VAL A 245 -4.52 -17.91 -0.69
N LEU A 246 -5.63 -18.03 0.04
CA LEU A 246 -6.42 -16.85 0.44
C LEU A 246 -5.69 -15.98 1.47
N ARG A 247 -4.96 -16.59 2.41
CA ARG A 247 -4.11 -15.87 3.35
C ARG A 247 -2.97 -15.17 2.64
N GLY A 248 -2.29 -15.90 1.75
CA GLY A 248 -1.22 -15.41 0.88
C GLY A 248 -1.70 -14.21 0.07
N ALA A 249 -2.93 -14.25 -0.46
CA ALA A 249 -3.53 -13.12 -1.16
C ALA A 249 -3.61 -11.88 -0.25
N GLY A 250 -4.05 -12.04 0.99
CA GLY A 250 -4.07 -10.97 1.99
C GLY A 250 -2.68 -10.42 2.35
N VAL A 251 -1.64 -11.27 2.33
CA VAL A 251 -0.25 -10.85 2.56
C VAL A 251 0.31 -10.08 1.37
N VAL A 252 0.20 -10.64 0.16
CA VAL A 252 0.72 -10.01 -1.06
C VAL A 252 -0.16 -8.86 -1.56
N PHE A 253 -1.35 -8.67 -0.97
CA PHE A 253 -2.18 -7.48 -1.21
C PHE A 253 -1.40 -6.19 -0.97
N PHE A 254 -0.51 -6.18 0.04
CA PHE A 254 0.40 -5.07 0.30
C PHE A 254 1.17 -4.65 -0.96
N ALA A 255 1.53 -5.58 -1.84
CA ALA A 255 2.24 -5.28 -3.09
C ALA A 255 1.40 -4.45 -4.07
N PHE A 256 0.07 -4.50 -4.00
CA PHE A 256 -0.81 -3.72 -4.89
C PHE A 256 -1.13 -2.32 -4.38
N ILE A 257 -0.74 -1.98 -3.15
CA ILE A 257 -1.00 -0.67 -2.55
C ILE A 257 -0.21 0.39 -3.31
N GLY A 258 -0.87 1.50 -3.66
CA GLY A 258 -0.24 2.62 -4.34
C GLY A 258 -0.88 3.02 -5.68
N PHE A 259 -1.78 2.22 -6.26
CA PHE A 259 -2.54 2.69 -7.43
C PHE A 259 -3.44 3.89 -7.09
N ASP A 260 -3.93 3.95 -5.85
CA ASP A 260 -4.70 5.06 -5.32
C ASP A 260 -3.84 6.32 -5.17
N ALA A 261 -2.51 6.21 -5.08
CA ALA A 261 -1.60 7.36 -5.10
C ALA A 261 -1.71 8.13 -6.42
N VAL A 262 -2.05 7.46 -7.53
CA VAL A 262 -2.35 8.13 -8.80
C VAL A 262 -3.48 9.14 -8.62
N SER A 263 -4.51 8.81 -7.82
CA SER A 263 -5.63 9.70 -7.52
C SER A 263 -5.21 11.01 -6.85
N THR A 264 -4.11 11.01 -6.09
CA THR A 264 -3.58 12.21 -5.44
C THR A 264 -2.95 13.20 -6.43
N ALA A 265 -2.53 12.71 -7.60
CA ALA A 265 -1.95 13.52 -8.68
C ALA A 265 -3.01 14.07 -9.66
N ALA A 266 -4.31 13.97 -9.33
CA ALA A 266 -5.39 14.38 -10.21
C ALA A 266 -5.30 15.86 -10.63
N GLN A 267 -4.87 16.74 -9.72
CA GLN A 267 -4.68 18.16 -10.00
C GLN A 267 -3.48 18.46 -10.91
N GLU A 268 -2.52 17.53 -11.01
CA GLU A 268 -1.34 17.63 -11.88
C GLU A 268 -1.56 17.00 -13.26
N ALA A 269 -2.68 16.30 -13.47
CA ALA A 269 -3.01 15.64 -14.73
C ALA A 269 -3.51 16.65 -15.79
N LYS A 270 -3.02 16.50 -17.04
CA LYS A 270 -3.45 17.34 -18.17
C LYS A 270 -4.93 17.13 -18.54
N ASN A 271 -5.39 15.89 -18.49
CA ASN A 271 -6.79 15.52 -18.71
C ASN A 271 -7.18 14.50 -17.63
N PRO A 272 -7.60 14.95 -16.44
CA PRO A 272 -7.94 14.06 -15.33
C PRO A 272 -9.08 13.09 -15.69
N GLN A 273 -10.07 13.55 -16.45
CA GLN A 273 -11.26 12.78 -16.79
C GLN A 273 -10.94 11.47 -17.53
N LYS A 274 -9.99 11.52 -18.48
CA LYS A 274 -9.53 10.33 -19.22
C LYS A 274 -8.24 9.75 -18.66
N GLY A 275 -7.36 10.59 -18.12
CA GLY A 275 -6.03 10.21 -17.65
C GLY A 275 -6.04 9.42 -16.35
N MET A 276 -6.93 9.77 -15.41
CA MET A 276 -6.97 9.10 -14.10
C MET A 276 -7.41 7.63 -14.20
N PRO A 277 -8.49 7.28 -14.95
CA PRO A 277 -8.85 5.88 -15.15
C PRO A 277 -7.72 5.06 -15.81
N VAL A 278 -7.06 5.63 -16.84
CA VAL A 278 -5.94 4.96 -17.53
C VAL A 278 -4.75 4.78 -16.59
N GLY A 279 -4.43 5.79 -15.78
CA GLY A 279 -3.35 5.71 -14.80
C GLY A 279 -3.59 4.64 -13.73
N ILE A 280 -4.78 4.64 -13.11
CA ILE A 280 -5.14 3.70 -12.04
C ILE A 280 -5.22 2.26 -12.57
N ILE A 281 -6.03 2.02 -13.61
CA ILE A 281 -6.26 0.67 -14.12
C ILE A 281 -5.02 0.17 -14.88
N GLY A 282 -4.38 1.04 -15.67
CA GLY A 282 -3.18 0.68 -16.44
C GLY A 282 -2.01 0.28 -15.55
N SER A 283 -1.77 1.01 -14.45
CA SER A 283 -0.72 0.63 -13.49
C SER A 283 -1.02 -0.71 -12.81
N LEU A 284 -2.27 -0.93 -12.38
CA LEU A 284 -2.70 -2.21 -11.80
C LEU A 284 -2.49 -3.40 -12.75
N VAL A 285 -2.89 -3.27 -14.02
CA VAL A 285 -2.72 -4.34 -15.03
C VAL A 285 -1.25 -4.66 -15.25
N VAL A 286 -0.41 -3.63 -15.46
CA VAL A 286 1.03 -3.80 -15.67
C VAL A 286 1.67 -4.49 -14.46
N CYS A 287 1.40 -4.00 -13.25
CA CYS A 287 1.95 -4.60 -12.04
C CYS A 287 1.46 -6.03 -11.82
N THR A 288 0.19 -6.34 -12.09
CA THR A 288 -0.35 -7.69 -11.98
C THR A 288 0.40 -8.69 -12.86
N ILE A 289 0.63 -8.34 -14.13
CA ILE A 289 1.37 -9.19 -15.07
C ILE A 289 2.79 -9.41 -14.56
N LEU A 290 3.47 -8.33 -14.17
CA LEU A 290 4.83 -8.42 -13.64
C LEU A 290 4.91 -9.28 -12.37
N TYR A 291 3.94 -9.16 -11.46
CA TYR A 291 3.94 -9.88 -10.19
C TYR A 291 3.70 -11.37 -10.37
N VAL A 292 2.75 -11.74 -11.23
CA VAL A 292 2.48 -13.15 -11.57
C VAL A 292 3.71 -13.80 -12.20
N LEU A 293 4.32 -13.14 -13.19
CA LEU A 293 5.52 -13.65 -13.85
C LEU A 293 6.71 -13.72 -12.89
N PHE A 294 6.91 -12.68 -12.08
CA PHE A 294 7.98 -12.62 -11.09
C PHE A 294 7.85 -13.73 -10.05
N ALA A 295 6.66 -13.93 -9.49
CA ALA A 295 6.41 -14.97 -8.49
C ALA A 295 6.59 -16.39 -9.06
N TYR A 296 6.17 -16.61 -10.31
CA TYR A 296 6.41 -17.87 -11.02
C TYR A 296 7.89 -18.16 -11.21
N VAL A 297 8.66 -17.18 -11.70
CA VAL A 297 10.12 -17.33 -11.86
C VAL A 297 10.79 -17.53 -10.50
N MET A 298 10.46 -16.72 -9.50
CA MET A 298 11.08 -16.78 -8.18
C MET A 298 10.89 -18.14 -7.50
N THR A 299 9.67 -18.66 -7.47
CA THR A 299 9.37 -20.00 -6.93
C THR A 299 9.83 -21.15 -7.83
N GLY A 300 10.18 -20.86 -9.08
CA GLY A 300 10.76 -21.82 -10.02
C GLY A 300 12.28 -21.94 -9.87
N LEU A 301 12.95 -20.84 -9.54
CA LEU A 301 14.40 -20.80 -9.32
C LEU A 301 14.80 -21.52 -8.04
N GLU A 302 14.05 -21.33 -6.95
CA GLU A 302 14.35 -21.90 -5.63
C GLU A 302 13.08 -22.44 -4.96
N ASN A 303 13.24 -23.50 -4.16
CA ASN A 303 12.13 -24.11 -3.46
C ASN A 303 11.56 -23.14 -2.41
N TYR A 304 10.23 -22.99 -2.38
CA TYR A 304 9.53 -22.03 -1.52
C TYR A 304 9.92 -22.14 -0.03
N THR A 305 10.28 -23.33 0.44
CA THR A 305 10.70 -23.56 1.84
C THR A 305 11.99 -22.82 2.21
N LYS A 306 12.84 -22.48 1.25
CA LYS A 306 14.09 -21.73 1.47
C LYS A 306 13.87 -20.25 1.72
N PHE A 307 12.70 -19.71 1.37
CA PHE A 307 12.37 -18.32 1.65
C PHE A 307 11.91 -18.08 3.10
N ALA A 308 11.68 -19.15 3.87
CA ALA A 308 11.29 -19.04 5.27
C ALA A 308 12.40 -18.37 6.09
N GLY A 309 12.11 -17.19 6.65
CA GLY A 309 13.09 -16.40 7.40
C GLY A 309 14.20 -15.76 6.54
N ASP A 310 14.07 -15.79 5.20
CA ASP A 310 15.06 -15.19 4.32
C ASP A 310 14.85 -13.67 4.21
N ALA A 311 15.90 -12.93 4.57
CA ALA A 311 15.97 -11.48 4.48
C ALA A 311 16.00 -10.94 3.03
N LYS A 312 16.37 -11.78 2.04
CA LYS A 312 16.61 -11.37 0.65
C LYS A 312 16.10 -12.39 -0.39
N PRO A 313 14.82 -12.77 -0.38
CA PRO A 313 14.29 -13.89 -1.16
C PRO A 313 14.57 -13.80 -2.67
N VAL A 314 14.57 -12.58 -3.23
CA VAL A 314 14.88 -12.34 -4.64
C VAL A 314 16.34 -12.65 -4.97
N ALA A 315 17.25 -12.22 -4.11
CA ALA A 315 18.67 -12.46 -4.31
C ALA A 315 19.04 -13.93 -4.04
N THR A 316 18.36 -14.59 -3.12
CA THR A 316 18.46 -16.04 -2.88
C THR A 316 18.00 -16.83 -4.10
N ALA A 317 16.83 -16.51 -4.65
CA ALA A 317 16.33 -17.14 -5.89
C ALA A 317 17.28 -16.88 -7.07
N PHE A 318 17.71 -15.62 -7.26
CA PHE A 318 18.57 -15.25 -8.40
C PHE A 318 19.98 -15.84 -8.32
N ALA A 319 20.46 -16.22 -7.12
CA ALA A 319 21.74 -16.89 -6.96
C ALA A 319 21.82 -18.22 -7.73
N GLN A 320 20.67 -18.87 -7.96
CA GLN A 320 20.58 -20.12 -8.73
C GLN A 320 20.92 -19.96 -10.22
N THR A 321 20.92 -18.72 -10.74
CA THR A 321 21.31 -18.43 -12.13
C THR A 321 22.82 -18.42 -12.35
N GLY A 322 23.62 -18.34 -11.28
CA GLY A 322 25.07 -18.15 -11.34
C GLY A 322 25.54 -16.73 -11.71
N TYR A 323 24.64 -15.80 -12.04
CA TYR A 323 24.99 -14.41 -12.39
C TYR A 323 25.29 -13.54 -11.15
N THR A 324 26.41 -13.82 -10.49
CA THR A 324 26.82 -13.15 -9.24
C THR A 324 26.92 -11.62 -9.35
N PHE A 325 27.54 -11.10 -10.41
CA PHE A 325 27.64 -9.66 -10.66
C PHE A 325 26.27 -8.99 -10.79
N LEU A 326 25.34 -9.66 -11.50
CA LEU A 326 24.01 -9.13 -11.71
C LEU A 326 23.16 -9.21 -10.43
N ASN A 327 23.35 -10.25 -9.61
CA ASN A 327 22.70 -10.35 -8.31
C ASN A 327 23.05 -9.15 -7.39
N ARG A 328 24.33 -8.76 -7.34
CA ARG A 328 24.77 -7.55 -6.62
C ARG A 328 24.08 -6.29 -7.14
N PHE A 329 24.00 -6.13 -8.46
CA PHE A 329 23.31 -4.99 -9.06
C PHE A 329 21.80 -4.99 -8.74
N LEU A 330 21.14 -6.16 -8.79
CA LEU A 330 19.73 -6.30 -8.41
C LEU A 330 19.51 -5.84 -6.96
N MET A 331 20.38 -6.23 -6.01
CA MET A 331 20.26 -5.77 -4.62
C MET A 331 20.39 -4.26 -4.48
N ILE A 332 21.36 -3.62 -5.14
CA ILE A 332 21.52 -2.16 -5.13
C ILE A 332 20.28 -1.47 -5.68
N ALA A 333 19.73 -2.01 -6.77
CA ALA A 333 18.57 -1.44 -7.42
C ALA A 333 17.28 -1.63 -6.60
N ILE A 334 17.14 -2.75 -5.88
CA ILE A 334 16.07 -2.98 -4.90
C ILE A 334 16.19 -1.97 -3.75
N LEU A 335 17.39 -1.75 -3.20
CA LEU A 335 17.63 -0.75 -2.14
C LEU A 335 17.25 0.66 -2.59
N ALA A 336 17.69 1.08 -3.78
CA ALA A 336 17.28 2.36 -4.36
C ALA A 336 15.76 2.44 -4.56
N GLY A 337 15.15 1.33 -4.99
CA GLY A 337 13.71 1.22 -5.18
C GLY A 337 12.93 1.36 -3.87
N TYR A 338 13.36 0.72 -2.80
CA TYR A 338 12.77 0.84 -1.48
C TYR A 338 12.88 2.26 -0.91
N THR A 339 14.05 2.90 -1.03
CA THR A 339 14.25 4.31 -0.63
C THR A 339 13.22 5.24 -1.30
N SER A 340 12.95 5.01 -2.59
CA SER A 340 11.92 5.73 -3.35
C SER A 340 10.51 5.52 -2.77
N VAL A 341 10.13 4.28 -2.44
CA VAL A 341 8.80 3.99 -1.90
C VAL A 341 8.62 4.60 -0.50
N ILE A 342 9.63 4.50 0.38
CA ILE A 342 9.57 5.12 1.72
C ILE A 342 9.32 6.63 1.59
N LEU A 343 10.03 7.30 0.68
CA LEU A 343 9.84 8.72 0.42
C LEU A 343 8.40 9.06 -0.02
N VAL A 344 7.84 8.27 -0.93
CA VAL A 344 6.46 8.46 -1.44
C VAL A 344 5.43 8.26 -0.33
N MET A 345 5.59 7.24 0.52
CA MET A 345 4.67 6.97 1.63
C MET A 345 4.69 8.08 2.69
N LEU A 346 5.88 8.52 3.12
CA LEU A 346 6.05 9.63 4.05
C LEU A 346 5.47 10.95 3.48
N LEU A 347 5.63 11.19 2.17
CA LEU A 347 5.03 12.33 1.49
C LEU A 347 3.50 12.27 1.46
N GLY A 348 2.91 11.14 1.03
CA GLY A 348 1.46 10.96 0.96
C GLY A 348 0.79 11.21 2.29
N GLN A 349 1.35 10.65 3.36
CA GLN A 349 0.93 10.84 4.73
C GLN A 349 0.87 12.32 5.15
N SER A 350 1.95 13.06 4.89
CA SER A 350 2.04 14.49 5.24
C SER A 350 0.97 15.35 4.55
N ARG A 351 0.61 14.98 3.30
CA ARG A 351 -0.39 15.68 2.49
C ARG A 351 -1.83 15.42 2.97
N VAL A 352 -2.14 14.18 3.34
CA VAL A 352 -3.46 13.84 3.91
C VAL A 352 -3.69 14.63 5.19
N PHE A 353 -2.71 14.68 6.10
CA PHE A 353 -2.79 15.45 7.34
C PHE A 353 -2.95 16.94 7.11
N TYR A 354 -2.22 17.48 6.14
CA TYR A 354 -2.34 18.88 5.77
C TYR A 354 -3.77 19.21 5.33
N SER A 355 -4.40 18.36 4.52
CA SER A 355 -5.80 18.51 4.08
C SER A 355 -6.79 18.40 5.25
N MET A 356 -6.68 17.36 6.08
CA MET A 356 -7.55 17.16 7.25
C MET A 356 -7.42 18.30 8.28
N SER A 357 -6.21 18.83 8.46
CA SER A 357 -5.96 20.00 9.31
C SER A 357 -6.55 21.27 8.73
N LYS A 358 -6.49 21.45 7.39
CA LYS A 358 -7.17 22.57 6.71
C LYS A 358 -8.68 22.51 6.87
N ASP A 359 -9.27 21.32 6.89
CA ASP A 359 -10.70 21.09 7.15
C ASP A 359 -11.10 21.28 8.63
N GLY A 360 -10.11 21.46 9.53
CA GLY A 360 -10.32 21.68 10.95
C GLY A 360 -10.53 20.38 11.76
N LEU A 361 -10.41 19.22 11.11
CA LEU A 361 -10.54 17.92 11.78
C LEU A 361 -9.31 17.56 12.62
N LEU A 362 -8.16 18.15 12.30
CA LEU A 362 -6.91 18.00 13.05
C LEU A 362 -6.39 19.36 13.57
N PRO A 363 -5.51 19.37 14.58
CA PRO A 363 -4.85 20.59 15.06
C PRO A 363 -4.06 21.31 13.98
N LYS A 364 -4.10 22.66 14.00
CA LYS A 364 -3.45 23.53 13.00
C LYS A 364 -1.94 23.29 12.81
N ILE A 365 -1.28 22.63 13.77
CA ILE A 365 0.13 22.24 13.69
C ILE A 365 0.44 21.44 12.41
N PHE A 366 -0.52 20.67 11.91
CA PHE A 366 -0.35 19.80 10.75
C PHE A 366 -0.52 20.54 9.41
N SER A 367 -1.09 21.76 9.44
CA SER A 367 -1.19 22.66 8.29
C SER A 367 -0.15 23.79 8.29
N ASP A 368 0.75 23.82 9.27
CA ASP A 368 1.78 24.85 9.39
C ASP A 368 2.97 24.55 8.46
N LEU A 369 3.29 25.51 7.58
CA LEU A 369 4.31 25.35 6.54
C LEU A 369 5.58 26.12 6.88
N HIS A 370 6.74 25.54 6.56
CA HIS A 370 8.02 26.21 6.73
C HIS A 370 8.12 27.44 5.82
N LYS A 371 8.42 28.63 6.38
CA LYS A 371 8.42 29.91 5.64
C LYS A 371 9.28 29.92 4.36
N LYS A 372 10.41 29.22 4.36
CA LYS A 372 11.36 29.20 3.22
C LYS A 372 11.08 28.10 2.20
N ASN A 373 10.60 26.93 2.66
CA ASN A 373 10.54 25.71 1.85
C ASN A 373 9.10 25.30 1.52
N GLN A 374 8.11 25.93 2.18
CA GLN A 374 6.68 25.62 2.08
C GLN A 374 6.37 24.14 2.35
N THR A 375 7.17 23.50 3.22
CA THR A 375 7.02 22.09 3.61
C THR A 375 6.33 21.96 4.99
N PRO A 376 5.47 20.95 5.20
CA PRO A 376 4.83 20.68 6.49
C PRO A 376 5.81 19.99 7.46
N TRP A 377 6.84 20.73 7.89
CA TRP A 377 7.97 20.17 8.63
C TRP A 377 7.58 19.59 10.01
N LYS A 378 6.58 20.17 10.68
CA LYS A 378 6.09 19.68 11.98
C LYS A 378 5.39 18.33 11.84
N THR A 379 4.57 18.19 10.79
CA THR A 379 3.92 16.91 10.43
C THR A 379 4.96 15.84 10.18
N ASN A 380 5.97 16.15 9.35
CA ASN A 380 7.07 15.21 9.07
C ASN A 380 7.86 14.84 10.33
N LEU A 381 8.07 15.77 11.28
CA LEU A 381 8.77 15.47 12.52
C LEU A 381 7.98 14.49 13.41
N VAL A 382 6.68 14.73 13.59
CA VAL A 382 5.80 13.82 14.36
C VAL A 382 5.85 12.41 13.77
N PHE A 383 5.79 12.32 12.44
CA PHE A 383 5.78 11.03 11.77
C PHE A 383 7.13 10.36 11.64
N MET A 384 8.21 11.13 11.58
CA MET A 384 9.56 10.58 11.73
C MET A 384 9.67 9.79 13.03
N VAL A 385 9.21 10.35 14.15
CA VAL A 385 9.21 9.66 15.45
C VAL A 385 8.26 8.46 15.43
N PHE A 386 7.02 8.65 15.00
CA PHE A 386 6.01 7.60 14.97
C PHE A 386 6.44 6.39 14.11
N VAL A 387 6.85 6.62 12.87
CA VAL A 387 7.29 5.58 11.93
C VAL A 387 8.57 4.90 12.42
N SER A 388 9.49 5.65 13.04
CA SER A 388 10.72 5.09 13.63
C SER A 388 10.41 4.09 14.75
N ILE A 389 9.40 4.34 15.58
CA ILE A 389 8.97 3.39 16.61
C ILE A 389 8.45 2.10 15.95
N PHE A 390 7.56 2.21 14.98
CA PHE A 390 6.99 1.02 14.32
C PHE A 390 8.05 0.21 13.57
N THR A 391 8.89 0.86 12.75
CA THR A 391 9.92 0.14 11.97
C THR A 391 11.04 -0.44 12.83
N GLY A 392 11.34 0.21 13.96
CA GLY A 392 12.37 -0.23 14.90
C GLY A 392 11.96 -1.42 15.76
N PHE A 393 10.68 -1.50 16.13
CA PHE A 393 10.22 -2.46 17.13
C PHE A 393 9.22 -3.49 16.61
N VAL A 394 8.54 -3.29 15.49
CA VAL A 394 7.49 -4.22 15.01
C VAL A 394 8.02 -5.06 13.84
N PRO A 395 7.77 -6.39 13.83
CA PRO A 395 8.17 -7.26 12.73
C PRO A 395 7.58 -6.84 11.37
N VAL A 396 8.32 -7.10 10.29
CA VAL A 396 7.91 -6.69 8.92
C VAL A 396 6.61 -7.36 8.45
N SER A 397 6.37 -8.61 8.82
CA SER A 397 5.15 -9.36 8.48
C SER A 397 3.92 -8.73 9.15
N ASP A 398 4.05 -8.41 10.43
CA ASP A 398 3.03 -7.76 11.24
C ASP A 398 2.67 -6.37 10.70
N LEU A 399 3.69 -5.57 10.35
CA LEU A 399 3.48 -4.27 9.70
C LEU A 399 2.73 -4.44 8.37
N GLY A 400 3.12 -5.41 7.54
CA GLY A 400 2.43 -5.73 6.28
C GLY A 400 0.96 -6.12 6.46
N HIS A 401 0.65 -6.93 7.48
CA HIS A 401 -0.74 -7.29 7.80
C HIS A 401 -1.56 -6.10 8.30
N MET A 402 -0.97 -5.22 9.11
CA MET A 402 -1.64 -4.02 9.63
C MET A 402 -1.94 -3.01 8.53
N VAL A 403 -1.02 -2.84 7.57
CA VAL A 403 -1.28 -2.00 6.39
C VAL A 403 -2.41 -2.60 5.56
N SER A 404 -2.31 -3.90 5.23
CA SER A 404 -3.26 -4.54 4.33
C SER A 404 -4.70 -4.48 4.85
N ILE A 405 -4.92 -4.71 6.16
CA ILE A 405 -6.28 -4.67 6.72
C ILE A 405 -6.90 -3.27 6.68
N GLY A 406 -6.11 -2.21 6.91
CA GLY A 406 -6.57 -0.82 6.81
C GLY A 406 -6.93 -0.46 5.37
N THR A 407 -6.02 -0.70 4.43
CA THR A 407 -6.28 -0.41 3.01
C THR A 407 -7.49 -1.17 2.47
N LEU A 408 -7.66 -2.46 2.82
CA LEU A 408 -8.84 -3.25 2.43
C LEU A 408 -10.14 -2.65 2.99
N PHE A 409 -10.10 -2.12 4.22
CA PHE A 409 -11.22 -1.41 4.82
C PHE A 409 -11.53 -0.12 4.06
N ALA A 410 -10.51 0.71 3.75
CA ALA A 410 -10.66 1.91 2.94
C ALA A 410 -11.23 1.61 1.54
N PHE A 411 -10.75 0.57 0.87
CA PHE A 411 -11.25 0.16 -0.45
C PHE A 411 -12.70 -0.29 -0.42
N SER A 412 -13.09 -1.02 0.63
CA SER A 412 -14.49 -1.40 0.86
C SER A 412 -15.38 -0.17 0.97
N LEU A 413 -14.94 0.85 1.71
CA LEU A 413 -15.68 2.10 1.85
C LEU A 413 -15.75 2.90 0.54
N VAL A 414 -14.69 2.91 -0.28
CA VAL A 414 -14.75 3.54 -1.61
C VAL A 414 -15.77 2.82 -2.51
N CYS A 415 -15.82 1.50 -2.51
CA CYS A 415 -16.82 0.73 -3.24
C CYS A 415 -18.25 1.08 -2.77
N ILE A 416 -18.47 1.15 -1.46
CA ILE A 416 -19.75 1.61 -0.88
C ILE A 416 -20.07 3.05 -1.31
N GLY A 417 -19.06 3.92 -1.38
CA GLY A 417 -19.18 5.30 -1.80
C GLY A 417 -19.77 5.43 -3.21
N VAL A 418 -19.31 4.60 -4.17
CA VAL A 418 -19.87 4.57 -5.53
C VAL A 418 -21.34 4.16 -5.51
N LEU A 419 -21.69 3.12 -4.74
CA LEU A 419 -23.08 2.67 -4.60
C LEU A 419 -24.00 3.77 -4.04
N ILE A 420 -23.52 4.50 -3.02
CA ILE A 420 -24.24 5.63 -2.42
C ILE A 420 -24.39 6.76 -3.45
N LEU A 421 -23.30 7.16 -4.10
CA LEU A 421 -23.32 8.29 -5.05
C LEU A 421 -24.26 8.05 -6.23
N ARG A 422 -24.35 6.78 -6.68
CA ARG A 422 -25.25 6.37 -7.76
C ARG A 422 -26.73 6.51 -7.39
N LYS A 423 -27.07 6.41 -6.11
CA LYS A 423 -28.43 6.65 -5.60
C LYS A 423 -28.69 8.11 -5.26
N THR A 424 -27.75 8.78 -4.59
CA THR A 424 -27.98 10.15 -4.09
C THR A 424 -27.87 11.21 -5.16
N ASN A 425 -26.98 11.04 -6.15
CA ASN A 425 -26.74 12.02 -7.21
C ASN A 425 -26.63 11.33 -8.59
N PRO A 426 -27.72 10.75 -9.12
CA PRO A 426 -27.69 10.01 -10.38
C PRO A 426 -27.35 10.89 -11.59
N GLY A 427 -27.78 12.15 -11.60
CA GLY A 427 -27.60 13.09 -12.71
C GLY A 427 -26.20 13.70 -12.87
N LEU A 428 -25.27 13.43 -11.95
CA LEU A 428 -23.89 13.94 -12.08
C LEU A 428 -23.20 13.38 -13.32
N GLU A 429 -22.47 14.22 -14.02
CA GLU A 429 -21.62 13.81 -15.14
C GLU A 429 -20.51 12.88 -14.63
N ARG A 430 -20.30 11.78 -15.35
CA ARG A 430 -19.31 10.74 -15.01
C ARG A 430 -18.49 10.43 -16.26
N PRO A 431 -17.32 11.06 -16.41
CA PRO A 431 -16.47 10.83 -17.58
C PRO A 431 -15.99 9.38 -17.69
N PHE A 432 -15.71 8.75 -16.54
CA PHE A 432 -15.58 7.30 -16.41
C PHE A 432 -16.68 6.75 -15.51
N ARG A 433 -17.24 5.61 -15.91
CA ARG A 433 -18.28 4.90 -15.15
C ARG A 433 -17.79 3.50 -14.84
N THR A 434 -17.78 3.13 -13.56
CA THR A 434 -17.59 1.74 -13.13
C THR A 434 -18.61 0.86 -13.87
N PRO A 435 -18.15 -0.21 -14.55
CA PRO A 435 -19.05 -1.11 -15.29
C PRO A 435 -19.92 -1.91 -14.31
N TRP A 436 -21.09 -2.36 -14.79
CA TRP A 436 -22.01 -3.25 -14.07
C TRP A 436 -22.26 -2.87 -12.59
N VAL A 437 -22.50 -1.60 -12.30
CA VAL A 437 -23.01 -1.19 -10.98
C VAL A 437 -24.45 -1.72 -10.83
N PRO A 438 -24.81 -2.42 -9.73
CA PRO A 438 -24.09 -2.51 -8.45
C PRO A 438 -23.16 -3.72 -8.28
N LEU A 439 -23.08 -4.64 -9.24
CA LEU A 439 -22.32 -5.89 -9.15
C LEU A 439 -20.83 -5.66 -8.85
N ILE A 440 -20.12 -4.83 -9.63
CA ILE A 440 -18.68 -4.63 -9.46
C ILE A 440 -18.30 -4.05 -8.08
N PRO A 441 -18.95 -2.98 -7.58
CA PRO A 441 -18.69 -2.51 -6.22
C PRO A 441 -19.01 -3.55 -5.14
N ILE A 442 -20.07 -4.35 -5.31
CA ILE A 442 -20.41 -5.43 -4.35
C ILE A 442 -19.33 -6.51 -4.34
N LEU A 443 -18.86 -6.95 -5.52
CA LEU A 443 -17.76 -7.90 -5.62
C LEU A 443 -16.46 -7.34 -5.01
N GLY A 444 -16.19 -6.05 -5.21
CA GLY A 444 -15.08 -5.36 -4.55
C GLY A 444 -15.14 -5.44 -3.03
N ILE A 445 -16.31 -5.14 -2.44
CA ILE A 445 -16.54 -5.26 -0.99
C ILE A 445 -16.35 -6.70 -0.53
N LEU A 446 -16.96 -7.66 -1.23
CA LEU A 446 -16.89 -9.08 -0.86
C LEU A 446 -15.45 -9.60 -0.87
N VAL A 447 -14.69 -9.32 -1.94
CA VAL A 447 -13.28 -9.75 -2.03
C VAL A 447 -12.44 -9.06 -0.97
N CYS A 448 -12.62 -7.76 -0.74
CA CYS A 448 -11.86 -7.06 0.31
C CYS A 448 -12.14 -7.64 1.70
N VAL A 449 -13.42 -7.84 2.05
CA VAL A 449 -13.83 -8.41 3.34
C VAL A 449 -13.35 -9.86 3.49
N LEU A 450 -13.38 -10.67 2.43
CA LEU A 450 -12.84 -12.04 2.46
C LEU A 450 -11.33 -12.06 2.72
N MET A 451 -10.57 -11.14 2.11
CA MET A 451 -9.14 -11.00 2.38
C MET A 451 -8.86 -10.46 3.78
N MET A 452 -9.68 -9.53 4.29
CA MET A 452 -9.58 -9.10 5.69
C MET A 452 -9.84 -10.27 6.65
N ALA A 453 -10.84 -11.10 6.36
CA ALA A 453 -11.18 -12.27 7.17
C ALA A 453 -10.07 -13.35 7.15
N SER A 454 -9.23 -13.36 6.10
CA SER A 454 -8.08 -14.28 6.06
C SER A 454 -6.90 -13.79 6.89
N LEU A 455 -6.79 -12.49 7.20
CA LEU A 455 -5.71 -11.91 8.02
C LEU A 455 -5.81 -12.31 9.50
N PRO A 456 -4.71 -12.23 10.29
CA PRO A 456 -4.71 -12.79 11.64
C PRO A 456 -5.56 -11.93 12.56
N ILE A 457 -6.13 -12.54 13.61
CA ILE A 457 -7.01 -11.85 14.56
C ILE A 457 -6.33 -10.63 15.21
N VAL A 458 -5.01 -10.71 15.43
CA VAL A 458 -4.20 -9.62 15.96
C VAL A 458 -4.29 -8.36 15.07
N SER A 459 -4.41 -8.51 13.75
CA SER A 459 -4.61 -7.37 12.84
C SER A 459 -5.97 -6.71 13.03
N TRP A 460 -7.02 -7.50 13.29
CA TRP A 460 -8.36 -7.00 13.59
C TRP A 460 -8.40 -6.24 14.91
N GLU A 461 -7.77 -6.78 15.95
CA GLU A 461 -7.65 -6.11 17.24
C GLU A 461 -6.93 -4.77 17.12
N ARG A 462 -5.80 -4.75 16.41
CA ARG A 462 -5.01 -3.53 16.17
C ARG A 462 -5.82 -2.48 15.39
N LEU A 463 -6.53 -2.89 14.33
CA LEU A 463 -7.41 -1.99 13.57
C LEU A 463 -8.54 -1.46 14.46
N ALA A 464 -9.22 -2.32 15.22
CA ALA A 464 -10.32 -1.93 16.10
C ALA A 464 -9.87 -0.93 17.18
N ILE A 465 -8.71 -1.15 17.80
CA ILE A 465 -8.12 -0.22 18.78
C ILE A 465 -7.81 1.14 18.13
N TRP A 466 -7.20 1.13 16.93
CA TRP A 466 -6.89 2.36 16.20
C TRP A 466 -8.14 3.14 15.82
N MET A 467 -9.16 2.44 15.32
CA MET A 467 -10.44 3.04 14.96
C MET A 467 -11.17 3.59 16.18
N ALA A 468 -11.16 2.88 17.32
CA ALA A 468 -11.72 3.37 18.57
C ALA A 468 -11.03 4.66 19.03
N LEU A 469 -9.70 4.73 18.95
CA LEU A 469 -8.95 5.95 19.25
C LEU A 469 -9.36 7.11 18.33
N GLY A 470 -9.49 6.84 17.02
CA GLY A 470 -9.96 7.82 16.04
C GLY A 470 -11.37 8.34 16.36
N VAL A 471 -12.29 7.46 16.78
CA VAL A 471 -13.64 7.85 17.20
C VAL A 471 -13.60 8.74 18.44
N VAL A 472 -12.77 8.40 19.44
CA VAL A 472 -12.61 9.23 20.64
C VAL A 472 -12.09 10.63 20.28
N ILE A 473 -11.05 10.71 19.44
CA ILE A 473 -10.48 11.98 18.97
C ILE A 473 -11.52 12.80 18.19
N TYR A 474 -12.34 12.15 17.35
CA TYR A 474 -13.40 12.83 16.61
C TYR A 474 -14.38 13.54 17.54
N PHE A 475 -14.90 12.83 18.55
CA PHE A 475 -15.88 13.39 19.47
C PHE A 475 -15.27 14.40 20.45
N ALA A 476 -14.00 14.24 20.82
CA ALA A 476 -13.30 15.16 21.71
C ALA A 476 -12.91 16.48 21.02
N TYR A 477 -12.36 16.39 19.80
CA TYR A 477 -11.74 17.52 19.10
C TYR A 477 -12.41 17.85 17.76
N SER A 478 -12.42 16.91 16.81
CA SER A 478 -12.74 17.20 15.39
C SER A 478 -14.16 17.71 15.20
N LYS A 479 -15.12 17.14 15.94
CA LYS A 479 -16.54 17.53 15.91
C LYS A 479 -16.76 19.00 16.31
N LYS A 480 -15.90 19.60 17.13
CA LYS A 480 -16.00 21.01 17.57
C LYS A 480 -15.26 21.97 16.64
N HIS A 481 -14.25 21.49 15.91
CA HIS A 481 -13.36 22.32 15.10
C HIS A 481 -13.58 22.17 13.60
N SER A 482 -14.45 21.26 13.16
CA SER A 482 -14.86 21.11 11.76
C SER A 482 -15.39 22.43 11.20
N LYS A 483 -14.69 22.96 10.19
CA LYS A 483 -15.06 24.22 9.54
C LYS A 483 -16.39 24.11 8.81
N ILE A 484 -16.60 23.02 8.09
CA ILE A 484 -17.84 22.78 7.33
C ILE A 484 -19.05 22.68 8.24
N ARG A 485 -18.89 22.04 9.40
CA ARG A 485 -19.95 21.98 10.40
C ARG A 485 -20.25 23.37 10.96
N ASN A 486 -19.23 24.17 11.21
CA ASN A 486 -19.42 25.53 11.71
C ASN A 486 -20.06 26.44 10.65
N GLU A 487 -19.71 26.29 9.37
CA GLU A 487 -20.36 26.98 8.25
C GLU A 487 -21.85 26.60 8.15
N HIS A 488 -22.20 25.32 8.25
CA HIS A 488 -23.61 24.87 8.25
C HIS A 488 -24.40 25.29 9.48
N ASN A 489 -23.74 25.53 10.63
CA ASN A 489 -24.42 26.00 11.83
C ASN A 489 -24.54 27.54 11.86
N ALA A 490 -23.76 28.24 11.03
CA ALA A 490 -23.73 29.70 10.96
C ALA A 490 -24.61 30.28 9.86
N GLY A 491 -24.93 29.50 8.83
CA GLY A 491 -25.98 29.78 7.85
C GLY A 491 -27.30 29.13 8.25
#